data_AF-A0A7X8LX91-F1
#
_entry.id   AF-A0A7X8LX91-F1
#
_cell.length_a   1.000
_cell.length_b   1.000
_cell.length_c   1.000
_cell.angle_alpha   90.00
_cell.angle_beta   90.00
_cell.angle_gamma   90.00
#
_symmetry.space_group_name_H-M   'P 1'
#
loop_
_entity.id
_entity.type
_entity.pdbx_description
1 polymer ?
#
loop_
_entity_poly.entity_id
_entity_poly.type
_entity_poly.pdbx_seq_one_letter_code
_entity_poly.pdbx_strand_id
1 'polypeptide(L)'
;MKIARTDKRVFPDFNNIISFLSNLSPHYREIRIYDDVTDDSAIVSLYSVTDSELTNYIVCYKDSCYLLESDYNSLELYLFRNRQIVDYSLEKYDVEYAGNPVANITKTVQYNENGFEKANYKVVHNIDGTEYLAELKFDDEEYTNTLIITDEKSNSLLTLSAYATGYSQDMAVILSDINGDGYVDIQFLEEEGTLNNSYSLYVWENSRKTFDKVEYDGMLSYIEVHEGYITNRLKDDESSGVIERLVWKDNKTLVKESEEIYGVD
;
A
#
# COMPACT_ATOMS: atom_id res chain seq x y z
N MET A 1 21.08 -12.93 -16.99
CA MET A 1 21.65 -11.60 -16.70
C MET A 1 22.29 -11.03 -17.95
N LYS A 2 21.64 -10.06 -18.59
CA LYS A 2 22.20 -9.34 -19.74
C LYS A 2 22.39 -7.89 -19.33
N ILE A 3 23.58 -7.54 -18.85
CA ILE A 3 23.93 -6.14 -18.52
C ILE A 3 24.14 -5.41 -19.85
N ALA A 4 23.17 -4.57 -20.24
CA ALA A 4 23.12 -3.98 -21.58
C ALA A 4 23.89 -2.67 -21.73
N ARG A 5 24.15 -1.93 -20.65
CA ARG A 5 24.77 -0.59 -20.69
C ARG A 5 25.48 -0.28 -19.37
N THR A 6 26.55 0.49 -19.39
CA THR A 6 27.23 0.99 -18.19
C THR A 6 27.70 2.43 -18.43
N ASP A 7 26.98 3.40 -17.87
CA ASP A 7 27.32 4.83 -17.95
C ASP A 7 27.57 5.39 -16.55
N LYS A 8 28.72 6.05 -16.32
CA LYS A 8 29.00 6.75 -15.06
C LYS A 8 28.12 8.00 -14.95
N ARG A 9 27.42 8.15 -13.82
CA ARG A 9 26.57 9.33 -13.53
C ARG A 9 26.76 9.83 -12.09
N VAL A 10 26.42 11.10 -11.88
CA VAL A 10 26.41 11.79 -10.58
C VAL A 10 25.02 12.37 -10.38
N PHE A 11 24.42 12.13 -9.22
CA PHE A 11 23.11 12.68 -8.85
C PHE A 11 23.27 13.63 -7.66
N PRO A 12 22.77 14.87 -7.75
CA PRO A 12 23.01 15.89 -6.72
C PRO A 12 22.11 15.73 -5.49
N ASP A 13 20.91 15.16 -5.65
CA ASP A 13 19.98 14.89 -4.55
C ASP A 13 18.98 13.79 -4.93
N PHE A 14 18.18 13.40 -3.93
CA PHE A 14 17.12 12.41 -4.00
C PHE A 14 16.05 12.71 -5.07
N ASN A 15 15.60 13.97 -5.19
CA ASN A 15 14.54 14.34 -6.14
C ASN A 15 15.02 14.20 -7.59
N ASN A 16 16.30 14.47 -7.84
CA ASN A 16 16.91 14.28 -9.16
C ASN A 16 16.98 12.80 -9.55
N ILE A 17 17.18 11.90 -8.58
CA ILE A 17 17.19 10.45 -8.83
C ILE A 17 15.78 9.97 -9.20
N ILE A 18 14.76 10.31 -8.41
CA ILE A 18 13.36 9.96 -8.72
C ILE A 18 12.96 10.51 -10.09
N SER A 19 13.31 11.77 -10.37
CA SER A 19 13.02 12.41 -11.65
C SER A 19 13.73 11.68 -12.81
N PHE A 20 14.98 11.29 -12.64
CA PHE A 20 15.72 10.53 -13.64
C PHE A 20 15.11 9.16 -13.89
N LEU A 21 14.80 8.40 -12.83
CA LEU A 21 14.19 7.07 -12.93
C LEU A 21 12.79 7.14 -13.56
N SER A 22 12.00 8.14 -13.17
CA SER A 22 10.68 8.40 -13.76
C SER A 22 10.78 8.75 -15.24
N ASN A 23 11.80 9.51 -15.66
CA ASN A 23 12.04 9.81 -17.07
C ASN A 23 12.57 8.60 -17.86
N LEU A 24 13.33 7.72 -17.21
CA LEU A 24 13.86 6.51 -17.82
C LEU A 24 12.76 5.48 -18.11
N SER A 25 11.80 5.35 -17.19
CA SER A 25 10.66 4.42 -17.31
C SER A 25 9.35 5.16 -17.00
N PRO A 26 8.78 5.96 -17.92
CA PRO A 26 7.60 6.80 -17.65
C PRO A 26 6.35 6.07 -17.15
N HIS A 27 6.24 4.78 -17.45
CA HIS A 27 5.13 3.90 -17.07
C HIS A 27 5.48 2.95 -15.92
N TYR A 28 6.48 3.30 -15.11
CA TYR A 28 6.90 2.50 -13.97
C TYR A 28 5.73 2.17 -13.03
N ARG A 29 5.80 0.96 -12.46
CA ARG A 29 4.95 0.53 -11.35
C ARG A 29 5.58 0.85 -10.01
N GLU A 30 6.90 0.78 -9.93
CA GLU A 30 7.60 0.95 -8.66
C GLU A 30 8.97 1.60 -8.84
N ILE A 31 9.33 2.48 -7.90
CA ILE A 31 10.70 2.94 -7.67
C ILE A 31 11.08 2.55 -6.25
N ARG A 32 12.26 1.95 -6.06
CA ARG A 32 12.84 1.69 -4.73
C ARG A 32 14.21 2.34 -4.60
N ILE A 33 14.49 2.80 -3.40
CA ILE A 33 15.73 3.48 -3.07
C ILE A 33 16.29 2.85 -1.80
N TYR A 34 17.54 2.42 -1.91
CA TYR A 34 18.38 1.95 -0.83
C TYR A 34 19.57 2.91 -0.76
N ASP A 35 19.71 3.64 0.32
CA ASP A 35 20.80 4.58 0.59
C ASP A 35 21.60 4.10 1.81
N ASP A 36 22.80 4.66 1.99
CA ASP A 36 23.69 4.30 3.11
C ASP A 36 23.85 2.78 3.33
N VAL A 37 23.96 2.03 2.23
CA VAL A 37 24.13 0.57 2.25
C VAL A 37 25.46 0.23 2.95
N THR A 38 25.38 -0.52 4.04
CA THR A 38 26.52 -0.87 4.90
C THR A 38 26.87 -2.36 4.89
N ASP A 39 26.43 -3.09 3.87
CA ASP A 39 26.84 -4.48 3.71
C ASP A 39 28.20 -4.63 3.00
N ASP A 40 28.83 -5.79 3.16
CA ASP A 40 30.15 -6.06 2.56
C ASP A 40 30.10 -6.19 1.01
N SER A 41 29.05 -5.71 0.33
CA SER A 41 28.92 -5.69 -1.13
C SER A 41 29.73 -4.57 -1.79
N ALA A 42 30.20 -3.59 -1.00
CA ALA A 42 30.81 -2.32 -1.43
C ALA A 42 29.85 -1.35 -2.15
N ILE A 43 28.58 -1.75 -2.35
CA ILE A 43 27.51 -0.85 -2.79
C ILE A 43 27.25 0.14 -1.67
N VAL A 44 27.18 1.42 -1.99
CA VAL A 44 26.82 2.49 -1.04
C VAL A 44 25.37 2.93 -1.21
N SER A 45 24.82 2.79 -2.41
CA SER A 45 23.40 3.00 -2.67
C SER A 45 22.93 2.24 -3.91
N LEU A 46 21.67 1.86 -3.92
CA LEU A 46 21.00 1.18 -5.01
C LEU A 46 19.66 1.85 -5.27
N TYR A 47 19.37 2.15 -6.53
CA TYR A 47 18.07 2.70 -6.92
C TYR A 47 17.49 1.81 -8.01
N SER A 48 16.22 1.45 -7.91
CA SER A 48 15.55 0.65 -8.93
C SER A 48 14.29 1.33 -9.43
N VAL A 49 13.98 1.11 -10.70
CA VAL A 49 12.69 1.43 -11.30
C VAL A 49 12.19 0.24 -12.09
N THR A 50 11.02 -0.26 -11.71
CA THR A 50 10.39 -1.44 -12.29
C THR A 50 9.21 -1.00 -13.15
N ASP A 51 9.28 -1.32 -14.44
CA ASP A 51 8.14 -1.30 -15.36
C ASP A 51 7.53 -2.71 -15.44
N SER A 52 6.55 -2.92 -16.33
CA SER A 52 5.85 -4.17 -16.56
C SER A 52 6.73 -5.37 -16.94
N GLU A 53 7.87 -5.14 -17.59
CA GLU A 53 8.72 -6.21 -18.14
C GLU A 53 10.19 -6.16 -17.71
N LEU A 54 10.68 -4.98 -17.29
CA LEU A 54 12.10 -4.74 -17.00
C LEU A 54 12.25 -3.89 -15.75
N THR A 55 13.30 -4.19 -14.98
CA THR A 55 13.78 -3.33 -13.90
C THR A 55 15.13 -2.72 -14.27
N ASN A 56 15.19 -1.40 -14.21
CA ASN A 56 16.44 -0.64 -14.33
C ASN A 56 16.99 -0.36 -12.94
N TYR A 57 18.29 -0.56 -12.75
CA TYR A 57 19.00 -0.35 -11.51
C TYR A 57 20.10 0.68 -11.69
N ILE A 58 20.28 1.58 -10.73
CA ILE A 58 21.47 2.41 -10.60
C ILE A 58 22.21 1.90 -9.37
N VAL A 59 23.33 1.23 -9.60
CA VAL A 59 24.19 0.68 -8.54
C VAL A 59 25.34 1.63 -8.29
N CYS A 60 25.40 2.22 -7.11
CA CYS A 60 26.47 3.15 -6.72
C CYS A 60 27.47 2.50 -5.80
N TYR A 61 28.75 2.68 -6.13
CA TYR A 61 29.91 2.44 -5.30
C TYR A 61 30.53 3.79 -4.93
N LYS A 62 31.42 3.80 -3.94
CA LYS A 62 32.07 5.01 -3.41
C LYS A 62 32.51 6.05 -4.46
N ASP A 63 33.03 5.61 -5.62
CA ASP A 63 33.60 6.49 -6.64
C ASP A 63 32.82 6.54 -7.97
N SER A 64 31.76 5.72 -8.11
CA SER A 64 31.06 5.53 -9.39
C SER A 64 29.70 4.85 -9.26
N CYS A 65 28.73 5.28 -10.06
CA CYS A 65 27.46 4.60 -10.26
C CYS A 65 27.35 3.98 -11.65
N TYR A 66 26.62 2.87 -11.76
CA TYR A 66 26.38 2.12 -12.98
C TYR A 66 24.89 1.89 -13.18
N LEU A 67 24.38 2.19 -14.38
CA LEU A 67 23.05 1.74 -14.79
C LEU A 67 23.12 0.28 -15.20
N LEU A 68 22.22 -0.57 -14.70
CA LEU A 68 22.01 -1.95 -15.11
C LEU A 68 20.55 -2.11 -15.54
N GLU A 69 20.30 -3.00 -16.49
CA GLU A 69 18.96 -3.39 -16.89
C GLU A 69 18.84 -4.90 -16.63
N SER A 70 17.69 -5.32 -16.09
CA SER A 70 17.44 -6.68 -15.67
C SER A 70 15.99 -7.05 -16.00
N ASP A 71 15.81 -8.27 -16.51
CA ASP A 71 14.53 -8.97 -16.61
C ASP A 71 14.11 -9.63 -15.28
N TYR A 72 14.95 -9.50 -14.25
CA TYR A 72 14.69 -9.96 -12.90
C TYR A 72 14.21 -8.80 -12.03
N ASN A 73 12.97 -8.88 -11.54
CA ASN A 73 12.31 -7.83 -10.74
C ASN A 73 12.82 -7.70 -9.29
N SER A 74 13.87 -8.42 -8.93
CA SER A 74 14.40 -8.48 -7.55
C SER A 74 15.91 -8.70 -7.52
N LEU A 75 16.64 -8.13 -8.49
CA LEU A 75 18.09 -8.27 -8.57
C LEU A 75 18.79 -7.77 -7.29
N GLU A 76 18.19 -6.81 -6.57
CA GLU A 76 18.66 -6.30 -5.29
C GLU A 76 18.98 -7.41 -4.27
N LEU A 77 18.19 -8.50 -4.25
CA LEU A 77 18.36 -9.64 -3.35
C LEU A 77 19.67 -10.40 -3.60
N TYR A 78 20.24 -10.25 -4.80
CA TYR A 78 21.51 -10.85 -5.20
C TYR A 78 22.67 -9.85 -5.17
N LEU A 79 22.37 -8.56 -5.25
CA LEU A 79 23.37 -7.49 -5.16
C LEU A 79 23.84 -7.29 -3.73
N PHE A 80 22.91 -7.35 -2.78
CA PHE A 80 23.22 -7.22 -1.37
C PHE A 80 23.74 -8.53 -0.77
N ARG A 81 24.66 -8.42 0.18
CA ARG A 81 25.17 -9.55 0.99
C ARG A 81 24.34 -9.78 2.24
N ASN A 82 23.73 -8.72 2.77
CA ASN A 82 22.84 -8.77 3.92
C ASN A 82 21.49 -8.15 3.55
N ARG A 83 20.44 -8.46 4.32
CA ARG A 83 19.13 -7.82 4.13
C ARG A 83 19.27 -6.30 4.32
N GLN A 84 18.95 -5.53 3.28
CA GLN A 84 18.87 -4.07 3.35
C GLN A 84 17.41 -3.66 3.56
N ILE A 85 17.23 -2.57 4.31
CA ILE A 85 15.94 -1.88 4.42
C ILE A 85 15.86 -0.91 3.24
N VAL A 86 14.71 -0.85 2.58
CA VAL A 86 14.42 0.15 1.56
C VAL A 86 14.17 1.45 2.30
N ASP A 87 14.89 2.54 2.04
CA ASP A 87 14.63 3.83 2.71
C ASP A 87 13.38 4.51 2.14
N TYR A 88 13.15 4.32 0.84
CA TYR A 88 12.03 4.92 0.14
C TYR A 88 11.48 4.04 -0.98
N SER A 89 10.16 3.99 -1.07
CA SER A 89 9.47 3.42 -2.23
C SER A 89 8.40 4.37 -2.76
N LEU A 90 8.21 4.34 -4.07
CA LEU A 90 7.14 5.03 -4.78
C LEU A 90 6.46 4.02 -5.70
N GLU A 91 5.20 3.73 -5.41
CA GLU A 91 4.38 2.73 -6.10
C GLU A 91 3.23 3.42 -6.83
N LYS A 92 2.87 2.87 -8.00
CA LYS A 92 1.68 3.23 -8.76
C LYS A 92 0.89 1.97 -9.07
N TYR A 93 -0.39 1.99 -8.73
CA TYR A 93 -1.29 0.89 -8.99
C TYR A 93 -2.73 1.39 -9.12
N ASP A 94 -3.55 0.57 -9.75
CA ASP A 94 -4.97 0.82 -9.87
C ASP A 94 -5.72 0.09 -8.76
N VAL A 95 -6.75 0.73 -8.21
CA VAL A 95 -7.82 0.01 -7.51
C VAL A 95 -8.78 -0.48 -8.58
N GLU A 96 -9.11 -1.77 -8.55
CA GLU A 96 -10.02 -2.41 -9.49
C GLU A 96 -11.28 -2.91 -8.78
N TYR A 97 -12.42 -2.79 -9.46
CA TYR A 97 -13.67 -3.44 -9.07
C TYR A 97 -14.18 -4.28 -10.24
N ALA A 98 -14.41 -5.58 -9.99
CA ALA A 98 -14.80 -6.55 -11.02
C ALA A 98 -13.89 -6.53 -12.29
N GLY A 99 -12.58 -6.34 -12.09
CA GLY A 99 -11.58 -6.27 -13.16
C GLY A 99 -11.56 -4.96 -13.95
N ASN A 100 -12.24 -3.92 -13.48
CA ASN A 100 -12.23 -2.59 -14.10
C ASN A 100 -11.53 -1.58 -13.17
N PRO A 101 -10.54 -0.81 -13.66
CA PRO A 101 -9.90 0.24 -12.87
C PRO A 101 -10.87 1.35 -12.45
N VAL A 102 -11.04 1.56 -11.16
CA VAL A 102 -11.92 2.61 -10.58
C VAL A 102 -11.15 3.81 -10.06
N ALA A 103 -9.86 3.64 -9.72
CA ALA A 103 -9.01 4.75 -9.31
C ALA A 103 -7.53 4.46 -9.56
N ASN A 104 -6.75 5.52 -9.68
CA ASN A 104 -5.29 5.47 -9.73
C ASN A 104 -4.73 5.87 -8.37
N ILE A 105 -3.82 5.06 -7.82
CA ILE A 105 -3.12 5.34 -6.56
C ILE A 105 -1.65 5.64 -6.84
N THR A 106 -1.15 6.70 -6.23
CA THR A 106 0.30 6.93 -6.07
C THR A 106 0.63 6.84 -4.59
N LYS A 107 1.42 5.83 -4.20
CA LYS A 107 1.83 5.59 -2.82
C LYS A 107 3.31 5.88 -2.68
N THR A 108 3.68 6.64 -1.66
CA THR A 108 5.08 6.81 -1.24
C THR A 108 5.23 6.23 0.14
N VAL A 109 6.28 5.45 0.38
CA VAL A 109 6.60 4.91 1.70
C VAL A 109 8.00 5.33 2.07
N GLN A 110 8.16 5.80 3.30
CA GLN A 110 9.43 6.11 3.93
C GLN A 110 9.67 5.16 5.08
N TYR A 111 10.90 4.71 5.19
CA TYR A 111 11.37 3.81 6.23
C TYR A 111 12.54 4.44 6.96
N ASN A 112 12.71 4.05 8.22
CA ASN A 112 13.83 4.41 9.07
C ASN A 112 14.57 3.14 9.53
N GLU A 113 15.52 3.26 10.47
CA GLU A 113 16.27 2.12 11.01
C GLU A 113 15.41 1.06 11.71
N ASN A 114 14.22 1.44 12.20
CA ASN A 114 13.28 0.55 12.89
C ASN A 114 12.25 -0.08 11.93
N GLY A 115 12.16 0.38 10.69
CA GLY A 115 11.21 -0.12 9.69
C GLY A 115 10.32 0.99 9.13
N PHE A 116 9.02 0.71 8.99
CA PHE A 116 8.06 1.67 8.42
C PHE A 116 7.98 2.95 9.27
N GLU A 117 8.16 4.11 8.65
CA GLU A 117 7.98 5.41 9.31
C GLU A 117 6.62 6.02 8.92
N LYS A 118 6.39 6.15 7.61
CA LYS A 118 5.16 6.75 7.07
C LYS A 118 4.89 6.36 5.63
N ALA A 119 3.62 6.40 5.24
CA ALA A 119 3.18 6.32 3.86
C ALA A 119 2.28 7.50 3.50
N ASN A 120 2.41 8.01 2.28
CA ASN A 120 1.46 8.96 1.70
C ASN A 120 0.81 8.35 0.47
N TYR A 121 -0.50 8.52 0.35
CA TYR A 121 -1.32 8.07 -0.75
C TYR A 121 -1.93 9.29 -1.43
N LYS A 122 -1.79 9.37 -2.74
CA LYS A 122 -2.65 10.21 -3.58
C LYS A 122 -3.62 9.29 -4.31
N VAL A 123 -4.91 9.51 -4.10
CA VAL A 123 -5.99 8.74 -4.70
C VAL A 123 -6.72 9.62 -5.70
N VAL A 124 -6.89 9.14 -6.93
CA VAL A 124 -7.63 9.83 -7.99
C VAL A 124 -8.70 8.91 -8.54
N HIS A 125 -9.97 9.25 -8.32
CA HIS A 125 -11.11 8.48 -8.81
C HIS A 125 -11.29 8.65 -10.32
N ASN A 126 -11.45 7.54 -11.05
CA ASN A 126 -11.59 7.57 -12.51
C ASN A 126 -12.96 8.11 -12.95
N ILE A 127 -13.98 7.95 -12.12
CA ILE A 127 -15.36 8.31 -12.45
C ILE A 127 -15.55 9.82 -12.69
N ASP A 128 -14.93 10.66 -11.85
CA ASP A 128 -15.10 12.12 -11.92
C ASP A 128 -13.80 12.92 -11.72
N GLY A 129 -12.66 12.23 -11.54
CA GLY A 129 -11.35 12.87 -11.31
C GLY A 129 -11.17 13.44 -9.91
N THR A 130 -12.12 13.22 -8.98
CA THR A 130 -11.98 13.67 -7.60
C THR A 130 -10.78 13.02 -6.95
N GLU A 131 -10.00 13.81 -6.21
CA GLU A 131 -8.82 13.32 -5.51
C GLU A 131 -8.85 13.62 -4.01
N TYR A 132 -8.18 12.77 -3.25
CA TYR A 132 -7.82 13.01 -1.86
C TYR A 132 -6.39 12.53 -1.58
N LEU A 133 -5.81 13.07 -0.52
CA LEU A 133 -4.49 12.70 -0.01
C LEU A 133 -4.66 12.03 1.35
N ALA A 134 -3.98 10.92 1.58
CA ALA A 134 -3.92 10.25 2.87
C ALA A 134 -2.48 10.10 3.35
N GLU A 135 -2.22 10.34 4.63
CA GLU A 135 -0.94 10.15 5.28
C GLU A 135 -1.13 9.14 6.43
N LEU A 136 -0.45 8.00 6.34
CA LEU A 136 -0.34 7.00 7.39
C LEU A 136 0.99 7.20 8.11
N LYS A 137 0.95 7.30 9.44
CA LYS A 137 2.13 7.40 10.31
C LYS A 137 2.07 6.32 11.37
N PHE A 138 3.23 5.77 11.69
CA PHE A 138 3.40 4.91 12.84
C PHE A 138 4.20 5.64 13.93
N ASP A 139 3.68 5.61 15.15
CA ASP A 139 4.38 6.09 16.34
C ASP A 139 4.96 4.89 17.09
N ASP A 140 6.29 4.71 16.98
CA ASP A 140 7.05 3.64 17.63
C ASP A 140 6.95 3.69 19.17
N GLU A 141 6.77 4.88 19.76
CA GLU A 141 6.73 5.05 21.22
C GLU A 141 5.35 4.69 21.78
N GLU A 142 4.29 5.13 21.11
CA GLU A 142 2.91 4.86 21.53
C GLU A 142 2.32 3.58 20.95
N TYR A 143 3.01 2.95 19.99
CA TYR A 143 2.52 1.79 19.22
C TYR A 143 1.18 2.09 18.55
N THR A 144 1.07 3.26 17.92
CA THR A 144 -0.16 3.70 17.27
C THR A 144 0.02 3.97 15.78
N ASN A 145 -0.96 3.54 14.99
CA ASN A 145 -1.12 3.97 13.62
C ASN A 145 -2.09 5.15 13.56
N THR A 146 -1.73 6.18 12.82
CA THR A 146 -2.59 7.35 12.58
C THR A 146 -2.73 7.58 11.08
N LEU A 147 -3.98 7.58 10.58
CA LEU A 147 -4.32 7.91 9.20
C LEU A 147 -4.98 9.28 9.15
N ILE A 148 -4.38 10.22 8.43
CA ILE A 148 -4.91 11.56 8.21
C ILE A 148 -5.30 11.69 6.74
N ILE A 149 -6.53 12.10 6.47
CA ILE A 149 -7.03 12.26 5.11
C ILE A 149 -7.44 13.70 4.88
N THR A 150 -7.03 14.23 3.73
CA THR A 150 -7.28 15.61 3.32
C THR A 150 -7.72 15.70 1.86
N ASP A 151 -8.43 16.77 1.53
CA ASP A 151 -8.68 17.13 0.13
C ASP A 151 -7.45 17.77 -0.53
N GLU A 152 -7.55 18.08 -1.82
CA GLU A 152 -6.49 18.77 -2.60
C GLU A 152 -6.06 20.13 -2.01
N LYS A 153 -6.89 20.74 -1.14
CA LYS A 153 -6.66 22.03 -0.49
C LYS A 153 -6.19 21.87 0.96
N SER A 154 -5.85 20.65 1.35
CA SER A 154 -5.42 20.30 2.72
C SER A 154 -6.49 20.49 3.79
N ASN A 155 -7.77 20.50 3.43
CA ASN A 155 -8.85 20.43 4.41
C ASN A 155 -8.99 19.00 4.92
N SER A 156 -9.09 18.84 6.24
CA SER A 156 -9.29 17.52 6.85
C SER A 156 -10.63 16.90 6.45
N LEU A 157 -10.58 15.66 5.96
CA LEU A 157 -11.75 14.84 5.61
C LEU A 157 -12.02 13.76 6.66
N LEU A 158 -10.96 13.15 7.18
CA LEU A 158 -11.03 12.08 8.18
C LEU A 158 -9.70 12.01 8.94
N THR A 159 -9.74 11.61 10.20
CA THR A 159 -8.55 11.26 10.98
C THR A 159 -8.87 10.04 11.83
N LEU A 160 -8.08 8.99 11.68
CA LEU A 160 -8.22 7.73 12.38
C LEU A 160 -6.95 7.45 13.18
N SER A 161 -7.09 6.83 14.34
CA SER A 161 -5.96 6.38 15.14
C SER A 161 -6.33 5.09 15.87
N ALA A 162 -5.39 4.15 15.93
CA ALA A 162 -5.58 2.84 16.54
C ALA A 162 -4.28 2.35 17.20
N TYR A 163 -4.43 1.65 18.33
CA TYR A 163 -3.35 0.91 19.00
C TYR A 163 -3.14 -0.44 18.28
N ALA A 164 -2.71 -0.36 17.04
CA ALA A 164 -2.37 -1.50 16.22
C ALA A 164 -0.97 -1.24 15.68
N THR A 165 -0.07 -2.23 15.78
CA THR A 165 1.32 -2.04 15.35
C THR A 165 1.39 -1.91 13.83
N GLY A 166 0.53 -2.61 13.10
CA GLY A 166 0.44 -2.52 11.65
C GLY A 166 1.83 -2.60 11.03
N TYR A 167 2.66 -3.57 11.47
CA TYR A 167 4.08 -3.71 11.09
C TYR A 167 4.32 -3.69 9.56
N SER A 168 3.26 -3.82 8.77
CA SER A 168 3.22 -3.37 7.38
C SER A 168 2.05 -2.40 7.14
N GLN A 169 2.33 -1.32 6.44
CA GLN A 169 1.36 -0.35 5.93
C GLN A 169 0.21 -1.00 5.15
N ASP A 170 0.50 -2.11 4.47
CA ASP A 170 -0.46 -2.87 3.67
C ASP A 170 -1.50 -3.60 4.54
N MET A 171 -1.21 -3.79 5.84
CA MET A 171 -2.19 -4.28 6.81
C MET A 171 -2.93 -3.15 7.52
N ALA A 172 -2.30 -1.99 7.72
CA ALA A 172 -2.89 -0.88 8.47
C ALA A 172 -3.98 -0.15 7.67
N VAL A 173 -3.76 0.02 6.36
CA VAL A 173 -4.70 0.70 5.46
C VAL A 173 -4.81 -0.10 4.16
N ILE A 174 -6.03 -0.48 3.80
CA ILE A 174 -6.34 -1.09 2.52
C ILE A 174 -7.30 -0.15 1.78
N LEU A 175 -6.98 0.13 0.52
CA LEU A 175 -7.76 0.98 -0.38
C LEU A 175 -8.45 0.11 -1.41
N SER A 176 -9.78 0.16 -1.46
CA SER A 176 -10.60 -0.67 -2.36
C SER A 176 -11.96 -0.03 -2.58
N ASP A 177 -12.62 -0.30 -3.70
CA ASP A 177 -14.03 0.03 -3.89
C ASP A 177 -14.87 -1.13 -3.31
N ILE A 178 -15.33 -0.99 -2.06
CA ILE A 178 -15.93 -2.08 -1.26
C ILE A 178 -17.43 -2.17 -1.54
N ASN A 179 -18.08 -1.05 -1.82
CA ASN A 179 -19.52 -0.99 -2.13
C ASN A 179 -19.84 -1.05 -3.64
N GLY A 180 -18.83 -0.98 -4.51
CA GLY A 180 -18.96 -1.06 -5.95
C GLY A 180 -19.53 0.21 -6.60
N ASP A 181 -19.41 1.37 -5.93
CA ASP A 181 -19.94 2.63 -6.42
C ASP A 181 -18.99 3.42 -7.32
N GLY A 182 -17.78 2.89 -7.54
CA GLY A 182 -16.74 3.47 -8.39
C GLY A 182 -15.84 4.46 -7.66
N TYR A 183 -15.99 4.63 -6.34
CA TYR A 183 -15.08 5.40 -5.50
C TYR A 183 -14.25 4.49 -4.60
N VAL A 184 -13.09 4.98 -4.17
CA VAL A 184 -12.19 4.24 -3.29
C VAL A 184 -12.63 4.46 -1.85
N ASP A 185 -12.93 3.35 -1.20
CA ASP A 185 -13.23 3.25 0.22
C ASP A 185 -11.95 2.88 0.99
N ILE A 186 -12.07 2.90 2.32
CA ILE A 186 -10.95 2.68 3.23
C ILE A 186 -11.29 1.58 4.21
N GLN A 187 -10.41 0.59 4.29
CA GLN A 187 -10.35 -0.36 5.38
C GLN A 187 -9.16 0.01 6.28
N PHE A 188 -9.44 0.31 7.55
CA PHE A 188 -8.45 0.73 8.54
C PHE A 188 -8.37 -0.28 9.68
N LEU A 189 -7.16 -0.71 10.02
CA LEU A 189 -6.90 -1.63 11.13
C LEU A 189 -7.18 -0.94 12.46
N GLU A 190 -8.18 -1.43 13.20
CA GLU A 190 -8.51 -0.92 14.54
C GLU A 190 -7.79 -1.68 15.65
N GLU A 191 -7.69 -3.01 15.51
CA GLU A 191 -7.11 -3.87 16.54
C GLU A 191 -6.43 -5.08 15.89
N GLU A 192 -5.24 -5.40 16.37
CA GLU A 192 -4.54 -6.63 16.00
C GLU A 192 -4.98 -7.77 16.91
N GLY A 193 -5.20 -8.94 16.32
CA GLY A 193 -5.52 -10.14 17.10
C GLY A 193 -4.70 -11.34 16.65
N THR A 194 -4.57 -12.30 17.55
CA THR A 194 -3.82 -13.55 17.27
C THR A 194 -4.42 -14.35 16.11
N LEU A 195 -5.75 -14.35 16.00
CA LEU A 195 -6.48 -15.08 14.97
C LEU A 195 -7.14 -14.15 13.95
N ASN A 196 -7.69 -13.03 14.43
CA ASN A 196 -8.47 -12.08 13.65
C ASN A 196 -8.00 -10.67 13.97
N ASN A 197 -7.61 -9.92 12.95
CA ASN A 197 -7.52 -8.47 13.03
C ASN A 197 -8.93 -7.88 12.96
N SER A 198 -9.19 -6.77 13.65
CA SER A 198 -10.43 -6.00 13.54
C SER A 198 -10.22 -4.80 12.64
N TYR A 199 -11.13 -4.58 11.70
CA TYR A 199 -11.10 -3.46 10.79
C TYR A 199 -12.36 -2.62 10.88
N SER A 200 -12.18 -1.31 10.69
CA SER A 200 -13.27 -0.40 10.34
C SER A 200 -13.27 -0.12 8.85
N LEU A 201 -14.46 -0.04 8.28
CA LEU A 201 -14.66 0.38 6.90
C LEU A 201 -15.24 1.78 6.84
N TYR A 202 -14.81 2.54 5.83
CA TYR A 202 -15.25 3.89 5.55
C TYR A 202 -15.52 4.03 4.06
N VAL A 203 -16.77 4.30 3.70
CA VAL A 203 -17.18 4.47 2.31
C VAL A 203 -17.10 5.93 1.88
N TRP A 204 -16.71 6.19 0.64
CA TRP A 204 -16.68 7.54 0.09
C TRP A 204 -18.09 8.10 -0.14
N GLU A 205 -18.43 9.21 0.50
CA GLU A 205 -19.67 9.96 0.28
C GLU A 205 -19.42 11.10 -0.70
N ASN A 206 -19.76 10.85 -1.96
CA ASN A 206 -19.47 11.75 -3.06
C ASN A 206 -20.17 13.13 -2.95
N SER A 207 -21.38 13.20 -2.38
CA SER A 207 -22.11 14.48 -2.28
C SER A 207 -21.45 15.47 -1.31
N ARG A 208 -20.83 14.94 -0.25
CA ARG A 208 -20.12 15.72 0.78
C ARG A 208 -18.62 15.73 0.58
N LYS A 209 -18.08 14.89 -0.31
CA LYS A 209 -16.65 14.70 -0.57
C LYS A 209 -15.90 14.34 0.73
N THR A 210 -16.43 13.36 1.45
CA THR A 210 -15.94 12.89 2.76
C THR A 210 -16.23 11.40 2.92
N PHE A 211 -15.96 10.83 4.09
CA PHE A 211 -16.16 9.41 4.37
C PHE A 211 -17.25 9.18 5.41
N ASP A 212 -18.07 8.15 5.19
CA ASP A 212 -19.00 7.63 6.20
C ASP A 212 -18.47 6.29 6.74
N LYS A 213 -18.43 6.15 8.07
CA LYS A 213 -18.12 4.85 8.69
C LYS A 213 -19.24 3.87 8.37
N VAL A 214 -18.88 2.67 7.94
CA VAL A 214 -19.81 1.58 7.69
C VAL A 214 -20.35 1.03 8.99
N GLU A 215 -21.65 0.83 9.05
CA GLU A 215 -22.32 0.16 10.17
C GLU A 215 -22.39 -1.35 9.90
N TYR A 216 -21.86 -2.14 10.84
CA TYR A 216 -22.01 -3.59 10.87
C TYR A 216 -22.10 -4.07 12.31
N ASP A 217 -23.06 -4.96 12.60
CA ASP A 217 -23.23 -5.59 13.91
C ASP A 217 -22.41 -6.88 13.99
N GLY A 218 -21.08 -6.73 13.98
CA GLY A 218 -20.11 -7.81 14.02
C GLY A 218 -18.68 -7.32 13.81
N MET A 219 -17.73 -8.24 13.93
CA MET A 219 -16.31 -7.97 13.65
C MET A 219 -16.05 -8.09 12.15
N LEU A 220 -15.37 -7.12 11.56
CA LEU A 220 -14.84 -7.23 10.19
C LEU A 220 -13.36 -7.60 10.29
N SER A 221 -12.98 -8.73 9.71
CA SER A 221 -11.62 -9.26 9.81
C SER A 221 -10.99 -9.49 8.44
N TYR A 222 -11.13 -10.68 7.87
CA TYR A 222 -10.60 -10.97 6.55
C TYR A 222 -11.70 -10.76 5.51
N ILE A 223 -11.63 -9.61 4.84
CA ILE A 223 -12.63 -9.11 3.91
C ILE A 223 -12.19 -9.41 2.47
N GLU A 224 -13.06 -10.03 1.69
CA GLU A 224 -12.91 -10.12 0.23
C GLU A 224 -14.13 -9.46 -0.43
N VAL A 225 -13.86 -8.56 -1.39
CA VAL A 225 -14.89 -7.81 -2.11
C VAL A 225 -15.30 -8.59 -3.36
N HIS A 226 -16.61 -8.76 -3.55
CA HIS A 226 -17.22 -9.39 -4.71
C HIS A 226 -18.27 -8.46 -5.30
N GLU A 227 -18.76 -8.80 -6.50
CA GLU A 227 -19.84 -8.02 -7.12
C GLU A 227 -21.13 -8.11 -6.27
N GLY A 228 -21.46 -7.01 -5.59
CA GLY A 228 -22.69 -6.85 -4.80
C GLY A 228 -22.68 -7.45 -3.40
N TYR A 229 -21.56 -8.02 -2.93
CA TYR A 229 -21.42 -8.53 -1.56
C TYR A 229 -19.96 -8.57 -1.14
N ILE A 230 -19.71 -8.71 0.16
CA ILE A 230 -18.38 -9.03 0.67
C ILE A 230 -18.43 -10.35 1.45
N THR A 231 -17.33 -11.08 1.44
CA THR A 231 -17.13 -12.19 2.39
C THR A 231 -16.27 -11.72 3.53
N ASN A 232 -16.67 -12.04 4.76
CA ASN A 232 -15.91 -11.79 5.97
C ASN A 232 -15.56 -13.12 6.62
N ARG A 233 -14.28 -13.46 6.71
CA ARG A 233 -13.84 -14.68 7.41
C ARG A 233 -13.38 -14.35 8.81
N LEU A 234 -13.93 -15.09 9.77
CA LEU A 234 -13.58 -15.08 11.18
C LEU A 234 -13.02 -16.46 11.56
N LYS A 235 -11.84 -16.49 12.17
CA LYS A 235 -11.19 -17.72 12.65
C LYS A 235 -11.54 -17.98 14.11
N ASP A 236 -11.91 -19.21 14.41
CA ASP A 236 -11.98 -19.72 15.79
C ASP A 236 -10.64 -20.34 16.20
N ASP A 237 -9.93 -20.97 15.26
CA ASP A 237 -8.56 -21.48 15.41
C ASP A 237 -7.80 -21.51 14.06
N GLU A 238 -6.70 -22.27 13.98
CA GLU A 238 -5.88 -22.40 12.75
C GLU A 238 -6.61 -23.10 11.59
N SER A 239 -7.64 -23.88 11.88
CA SER A 239 -8.31 -24.80 10.98
C SER A 239 -9.84 -24.66 10.93
N SER A 240 -10.44 -23.92 11.86
CA SER A 240 -11.89 -23.74 11.97
C SER A 240 -12.30 -22.27 12.07
N GLY A 241 -13.57 -22.01 11.75
CA GLY A 241 -14.18 -20.69 11.88
C GLY A 241 -15.44 -20.52 11.03
N VAL A 242 -15.77 -19.27 10.75
CA VAL A 242 -16.97 -18.86 10.02
C VAL A 242 -16.60 -18.00 8.81
N ILE A 243 -17.28 -18.22 7.69
CA ILE A 243 -17.28 -17.33 6.54
C ILE A 243 -18.67 -16.72 6.45
N GLU A 244 -18.77 -15.42 6.72
CA GLU A 244 -20.00 -14.64 6.60
C GLU A 244 -20.10 -14.05 5.19
N ARG A 245 -21.29 -14.12 4.60
CA ARG A 245 -21.66 -13.38 3.40
C ARG A 245 -22.42 -12.14 3.83
N LEU A 246 -21.83 -10.97 3.61
CA LEU A 246 -22.41 -9.68 4.00
C LEU A 246 -22.87 -8.93 2.76
N VAL A 247 -24.07 -8.36 2.84
CA VAL A 247 -24.67 -7.58 1.75
C VAL A 247 -24.99 -6.17 2.23
N TRP A 248 -24.95 -5.23 1.30
CA TRP A 248 -25.31 -3.84 1.56
C TRP A 248 -26.83 -3.70 1.69
N LYS A 249 -27.29 -3.29 2.86
CA LYS A 249 -28.70 -2.88 3.08
C LYS A 249 -28.95 -1.49 2.48
N ASP A 250 -27.94 -0.63 2.57
CA ASP A 250 -27.79 0.66 1.93
C ASP A 250 -26.28 0.91 1.72
N ASN A 251 -25.89 2.05 1.15
CA ASN A 251 -24.50 2.32 0.75
C ASN A 251 -23.47 2.33 1.90
N LYS A 252 -23.91 2.26 3.17
CA LYS A 252 -23.01 2.30 4.34
C LYS A 252 -23.40 1.34 5.46
N THR A 253 -24.33 0.43 5.22
CA THR A 253 -24.78 -0.52 6.23
C THR A 253 -24.68 -1.93 5.68
N LEU A 254 -23.87 -2.76 6.33
CA LEU A 254 -23.75 -4.19 6.03
C LEU A 254 -24.72 -4.98 6.90
N VAL A 255 -25.31 -6.01 6.31
CA VAL A 255 -26.08 -7.03 7.03
C VAL A 255 -25.61 -8.41 6.63
N LYS A 256 -25.58 -9.33 7.59
CA LYS A 256 -25.27 -10.73 7.34
C LYS A 256 -26.43 -11.38 6.59
N GLU A 257 -26.18 -11.86 5.38
CA GLU A 257 -27.13 -12.62 4.57
C GLU A 257 -27.08 -14.12 4.92
N SER A 258 -25.87 -14.67 5.04
CA SER A 258 -25.65 -16.06 5.43
C SER A 258 -24.28 -16.24 6.08
N GLU A 259 -24.07 -17.40 6.70
CA GLU A 259 -22.78 -17.84 7.20
C GLU A 259 -22.56 -19.33 6.94
N GLU A 260 -21.30 -19.70 6.72
CA GLU A 260 -20.86 -21.09 6.58
C GLU A 260 -19.76 -21.37 7.61
N ILE A 261 -19.92 -22.44 8.39
CA ILE A 261 -18.91 -22.91 9.33
C ILE A 261 -17.99 -23.90 8.60
N TYR A 262 -16.68 -23.74 8.74
CA TYR A 262 -15.68 -24.67 8.22
C TYR A 262 -14.83 -25.26 9.34
N GLY A 263 -14.18 -26.39 9.07
CA GLY A 263 -13.39 -27.10 10.08
C GLY A 263 -14.23 -27.83 11.14
N VAL A 264 -15.46 -28.21 10.78
CA VAL A 264 -16.34 -29.01 11.64
C VAL A 264 -15.96 -30.49 11.48
N ASP A 265 -15.60 -31.14 12.59
CA ASP A 265 -15.40 -32.60 12.68
C ASP A 265 -16.69 -33.41 12.38
#